data_AF-D3SMM3-F1
#
_entry.id   AF-D3SMM3-F1
#
_cell.length_a   1.000
_cell.length_b   1.000
_cell.length_c   1.000
_cell.angle_alpha   90.00
_cell.angle_beta   90.00
_cell.angle_gamma   90.00
#
_symmetry.space_group_name_H-M   'P 1'
#
loop_
_entity.id
_entity.type
_entity.pdbx_description
1 polymer ?
#
loop_
_entity_poly.entity_id
_entity_poly.type
_entity_poly.pdbx_seq_one_letter_code
_entity_poly.pdbx_strand_id
1 'polypeptide(L)'
;MKFYWVVFLIAFLQSSVMVPLMGSYLYVPDFVLVVLYTHTVFLERVEYRKGIMSGLFLDILQDSLGWHIAGKTFFLMMIDVVKSRVFLLDRYTFILVYLMMSLMEHFLRLSLFRIKYYYPLSLSRIALQIGLEMLFLLYTYRYISYRGET
;
A
#
# COMPACT_ATOMS: atom_id res chain seq x y z
N MET A 1 10.10 14.00 7.51
CA MET A 1 10.16 14.89 6.32
C MET A 1 10.38 14.11 5.03
N LYS A 2 11.51 13.42 4.84
CA LYS A 2 11.81 12.67 3.59
C LYS A 2 10.72 11.68 3.17
N PHE A 3 10.16 10.91 4.13
CA PHE A 3 9.06 9.98 3.88
C PHE A 3 7.84 10.63 3.23
N TYR A 4 7.33 11.73 3.80
CA TYR A 4 6.13 12.40 3.30
C TYR A 4 6.30 12.94 1.89
N TRP A 5 7.50 13.43 1.54
CA TRP A 5 7.82 13.86 0.17
C TRP A 5 7.81 12.71 -0.83
N VAL A 6 8.39 11.56 -0.47
CA VAL A 6 8.38 10.37 -1.32
C VAL A 6 6.96 9.86 -1.52
N VAL A 7 6.18 9.77 -0.43
CA VAL A 7 4.78 9.34 -0.49
C VAL A 7 3.95 10.31 -1.33
N PHE A 8 4.13 11.61 -1.16
CA PHE A 8 3.41 12.62 -1.94
C PHE A 8 3.73 12.51 -3.43
N LEU A 9 5.01 12.36 -3.81
CA LEU A 9 5.42 12.18 -5.20
C LEU A 9 4.78 10.93 -5.82
N ILE A 10 4.79 9.81 -5.10
CA ILE A 10 4.21 8.55 -5.58
C ILE A 10 2.69 8.68 -5.68
N ALA A 11 2.03 9.26 -4.67
CA ALA A 11 0.58 9.49 -4.69
C ALA A 11 0.18 10.40 -5.86
N PHE A 12 0.98 11.43 -6.14
CA PHE A 12 0.79 12.31 -7.29
C PHE A 12 0.92 11.54 -8.61
N LEU A 13 1.96 10.72 -8.79
CA LEU A 13 2.14 9.90 -9.99
C LEU A 13 1.03 8.87 -10.18
N GLN A 14 0.60 8.20 -9.09
CA GLN A 14 -0.52 7.27 -9.13
C GLN A 14 -1.80 7.98 -9.59
N SER A 15 -2.08 9.14 -9.03
CA SER A 15 -3.33 9.87 -9.31
C SER A 15 -3.34 10.53 -10.69
N SER A 16 -2.21 11.06 -11.14
CA SER A 16 -2.11 11.77 -12.43
C SER A 16 -1.89 10.84 -13.62
N VAL A 17 -1.14 9.75 -13.47
CA VAL A 17 -0.77 8.86 -14.59
C VAL A 17 -1.51 7.53 -14.52
N MET A 18 -1.53 6.89 -13.35
CA MET A 18 -2.04 5.52 -13.24
C MET A 18 -3.57 5.46 -13.21
N VAL A 19 -4.25 6.41 -12.56
CA VAL A 19 -5.72 6.46 -12.55
C VAL A 19 -6.29 6.56 -13.98
N PRO A 20 -5.83 7.48 -14.86
CA PRO A 20 -6.28 7.51 -16.25
C PRO A 20 -5.94 6.23 -17.02
N LEU A 21 -4.74 5.67 -16.83
CA LEU A 21 -4.29 4.47 -17.55
C LEU A 21 -5.09 3.22 -17.17
N MET A 22 -5.48 3.09 -15.90
CA MET A 22 -6.27 1.95 -15.41
C MET A 22 -7.79 2.17 -15.53
N GLY A 23 -8.21 3.41 -15.81
CA GLY A 23 -9.60 3.84 -15.95
C GLY A 23 -10.39 3.92 -14.63
N SER A 24 -9.81 3.48 -13.51
CA SER A 24 -10.40 3.56 -12.17
C SER A 24 -9.31 3.44 -11.13
N TYR A 25 -9.40 4.23 -10.06
CA TYR A 25 -8.45 4.18 -8.96
C TYR A 25 -8.48 2.85 -8.18
N LEU A 26 -9.58 2.10 -8.26
CA LEU A 26 -9.68 0.76 -7.64
C LEU A 26 -8.60 -0.21 -8.14
N TYR A 27 -8.21 -0.06 -9.41
CA TYR A 27 -7.24 -0.92 -10.07
C TYR A 27 -5.83 -0.34 -10.08
N VAL A 28 -5.63 0.83 -9.47
CA VAL A 28 -4.31 1.45 -9.41
C VAL A 28 -3.44 0.69 -8.41
N PRO A 29 -2.23 0.24 -8.82
CA PRO A 29 -1.32 -0.44 -7.91
C PRO A 29 -0.91 0.51 -6.79
N ASP A 30 -0.98 0.04 -5.56
CA ASP A 30 -0.80 0.84 -4.37
C ASP A 30 0.66 0.93 -3.91
N PHE A 31 1.46 1.66 -4.67
CA PHE A 31 2.87 1.88 -4.35
C PHE A 31 3.08 2.63 -3.03
N VAL A 32 2.13 3.47 -2.62
CA VAL A 32 2.14 4.11 -1.29
C VAL A 32 2.04 3.06 -0.18
N LEU A 33 1.23 2.00 -0.35
CA LEU A 33 1.17 0.89 0.60
C LEU A 33 2.52 0.18 0.71
N VAL A 34 3.19 -0.07 -0.41
CA VAL A 34 4.52 -0.69 -0.43
C VAL A 34 5.54 0.16 0.33
N VAL A 35 5.56 1.48 0.10
CA VAL A 35 6.46 2.40 0.82
C VAL A 35 6.11 2.47 2.31
N LEU A 36 4.83 2.46 2.66
CA LEU A 36 4.39 2.42 4.05
C LEU A 36 4.82 1.11 4.73
N TYR A 37 4.65 -0.02 4.06
CA TYR A 37 5.05 -1.34 4.56
C TYR A 37 6.55 -1.42 4.81
N THR A 38 7.34 -1.16 3.76
CA THR A 38 8.79 -1.18 3.83
C THR A 38 9.30 -0.26 4.94
N HIS A 39 8.75 0.94 5.08
CA HIS A 39 9.14 1.82 6.17
C HIS A 39 8.73 1.28 7.56
N THR A 40 7.53 0.71 7.69
CA THR A 40 6.97 0.33 9.01
C THR A 40 7.57 -0.95 9.57
N VAL A 41 7.95 -1.89 8.69
CA VAL A 41 8.53 -3.17 9.09
C VAL A 41 9.83 -2.98 9.88
N PHE A 42 10.70 -2.06 9.46
CA PHE A 42 12.00 -1.82 10.11
C PHE A 42 11.97 -0.89 11.32
N LEU A 43 10.84 -0.25 11.62
CA LEU A 43 10.70 0.57 12.82
C LEU A 43 10.45 -0.31 14.04
N GLU A 44 10.81 0.14 15.25
CA GLU A 44 10.44 -0.58 16.47
C GLU A 44 8.93 -0.46 16.78
N ARG A 45 8.34 0.70 16.51
CA ARG A 45 6.92 0.99 16.77
C ARG A 45 6.20 1.41 15.50
N VAL A 46 4.94 1.01 15.38
CA VAL A 46 4.08 1.39 14.25
C VAL A 46 3.62 2.84 14.41
N GLU A 47 3.94 3.68 13.43
CA GLU A 47 3.55 5.09 13.43
C GLU A 47 2.25 5.31 12.63
N TYR A 48 1.10 5.30 13.31
CA TYR A 48 -0.22 5.50 12.70
C TYR A 48 -0.35 6.82 11.92
N ARG A 49 0.33 7.89 12.37
CA ARG A 49 0.35 9.19 11.68
C ARG A 49 0.83 9.07 10.24
N LYS A 50 1.82 8.20 9.96
CA LYS A 50 2.35 8.01 8.59
C LYS A 50 1.31 7.36 7.67
N GLY A 51 0.53 6.41 8.18
CA GLY A 51 -0.57 5.79 7.44
C GLY A 51 -1.73 6.75 7.19
N ILE A 52 -2.10 7.56 8.19
CA ILE A 52 -3.15 8.56 8.04
C ILE A 52 -2.76 9.60 6.99
N MET A 53 -1.56 10.18 7.08
CA MET A 53 -1.11 11.18 6.12
C MET A 53 -0.95 10.63 4.71
N SER A 54 -0.45 9.39 4.56
CA SER A 54 -0.29 8.77 3.25
C SER A 54 -1.63 8.43 2.59
N GLY A 55 -2.61 7.97 3.38
CA GLY A 55 -3.99 7.82 2.93
C GLY A 55 -4.61 9.14 2.53
N LEU A 56 -4.43 10.19 3.35
CA LEU A 56 -5.00 11.52 3.11
C LEU A 56 -4.51 12.14 1.80
N PHE A 57 -3.24 11.94 1.43
CA PHE A 57 -2.75 12.40 0.13
C PHE A 57 -3.47 11.71 -1.04
N LEU A 58 -3.70 10.40 -0.95
CA LEU A 58 -4.44 9.68 -1.98
C LEU A 58 -5.92 10.10 -2.00
N ASP A 59 -6.55 10.25 -0.84
CA ASP A 59 -7.95 10.66 -0.74
C ASP A 59 -8.19 12.05 -1.34
N ILE A 60 -7.27 13.00 -1.14
CA ILE A 60 -7.36 14.34 -1.76
C ILE A 60 -7.13 14.27 -3.26
N LEU A 61 -6.14 13.50 -3.73
CA LEU A 61 -5.76 13.46 -5.14
C LEU A 61 -6.70 12.62 -6.00
N GLN A 62 -7.43 11.67 -5.40
CA GLN A 62 -8.29 10.71 -6.11
C GLN A 62 -9.78 10.87 -5.77
N ASP A 63 -10.13 11.82 -4.90
CA ASP A 63 -11.49 12.09 -4.45
C ASP A 63 -12.23 10.84 -3.90
N SER A 64 -11.50 10.02 -3.13
CA SER A 64 -11.98 8.73 -2.62
C SER A 64 -12.55 8.80 -1.19
N LEU A 65 -12.83 10.02 -0.70
CA LEU A 65 -13.64 10.28 0.51
C LEU A 65 -13.22 9.51 1.77
N GLY A 66 -11.92 9.29 1.98
CA GLY A 66 -11.39 8.66 3.20
C GLY A 66 -11.15 7.15 3.09
N TRP A 67 -11.38 6.55 1.92
CA TRP A 67 -11.19 5.11 1.71
C TRP A 67 -9.73 4.69 1.79
N HIS A 68 -8.79 5.52 1.35
CA HIS A 68 -7.37 5.21 1.54
C HIS A 68 -6.97 5.40 3.00
N ILE A 69 -7.40 6.44 3.71
CA ILE A 69 -7.13 6.56 5.16
C ILE A 69 -7.61 5.32 5.91
N ALA A 70 -8.84 4.86 5.66
CA ALA A 70 -9.39 3.66 6.29
C ALA A 70 -8.55 2.40 5.95
N GLY A 71 -8.20 2.22 4.67
CA GLY A 71 -7.36 1.11 4.22
C GLY A 71 -5.96 1.13 4.86
N LYS A 72 -5.27 2.28 4.86
CA LYS A 72 -3.93 2.42 5.44
C LYS A 72 -3.91 2.22 6.94
N THR A 73 -4.92 2.73 7.66
CA THR A 73 -5.01 2.55 9.11
C THR A 73 -5.28 1.09 9.46
N PHE A 74 -6.20 0.42 8.75
CA PHE A 74 -6.44 -1.01 8.89
C PHE A 74 -5.17 -1.83 8.62
N PHE A 75 -4.44 -1.50 7.55
CA PHE A 75 -3.15 -2.12 7.23
C PHE A 75 -2.11 -1.97 8.35
N LEU A 76 -1.99 -0.78 8.94
CA LEU A 76 -1.08 -0.56 10.06
C LEU A 76 -1.47 -1.35 11.31
N MET A 77 -2.77 -1.47 11.60
CA MET A 77 -3.25 -2.33 12.71
C MET A 77 -2.85 -3.79 12.48
N MET A 78 -3.00 -4.30 11.26
CA MET A 78 -2.57 -5.68 10.94
C MET A 78 -1.06 -5.86 11.11
N ILE A 79 -0.25 -4.90 10.64
CA ILE A 79 1.20 -4.93 10.83
C ILE A 79 1.56 -4.97 12.31
N ASP A 80 0.92 -4.15 13.14
CA ASP A 80 1.20 -4.07 14.57
C ASP A 80 0.98 -5.44 15.24
N VAL A 81 -0.12 -6.12 14.89
CA VAL A 81 -0.41 -7.48 15.33
C VAL A 81 0.62 -8.48 14.80
N VAL A 82 0.97 -8.44 13.52
CA VAL A 82 1.92 -9.39 12.93
C VAL A 82 3.32 -9.24 13.51
N LYS A 83 3.80 -8.00 13.72
CA LYS A 83 5.12 -7.74 14.30
C LYS A 83 5.24 -8.21 15.74
N SER A 84 4.13 -8.32 16.48
CA SER A 84 4.13 -8.92 17.81
C SER A 84 4.34 -10.44 17.81
N ARG A 85 4.18 -11.10 16.65
CA ARG A 85 4.15 -12.57 16.55
C ARG A 85 5.16 -13.17 15.57
N VAL A 86 5.65 -12.41 14.59
CA VAL A 86 6.44 -12.92 13.45
C VAL A 86 7.73 -12.11 13.28
N PHE A 87 8.86 -12.81 13.20
CA PHE A 87 10.14 -12.23 12.80
C PHE A 87 10.20 -12.05 11.28
N LEU A 88 10.22 -10.80 10.80
CA LEU A 88 10.15 -10.44 9.38
C LEU A 88 11.53 -10.29 8.70
N LEU A 89 12.54 -11.05 9.15
CA LEU A 89 13.91 -10.95 8.62
C LEU A 89 14.13 -11.71 7.31
N ASP A 90 13.34 -12.77 7.06
CA ASP A 90 13.48 -13.54 5.83
C ASP A 90 12.72 -12.89 4.66
N ARG A 91 13.34 -12.91 3.47
CA ARG A 91 12.80 -12.32 2.23
C ARG A 91 11.44 -12.89 1.89
N TYR A 92 11.27 -14.21 1.98
CA TYR A 92 10.00 -14.86 1.62
C TYR A 92 8.90 -14.48 2.61
N THR A 93 9.24 -14.44 3.90
CA THR A 93 8.32 -14.00 4.94
C THR A 93 7.90 -12.54 4.73
N PHE A 94 8.85 -11.64 4.42
CA PHE A 94 8.57 -10.24 4.12
C PHE A 94 7.58 -10.08 2.95
N ILE A 95 7.78 -10.84 1.88
CA ILE A 95 6.92 -10.79 0.68
C ILE A 95 5.53 -11.37 0.96
N LEU A 96 5.47 -12.53 1.62
CA LEU A 96 4.22 -13.22 1.92
C LEU A 96 3.33 -12.40 2.87
N VAL A 97 3.95 -11.82 3.88
CA VAL A 97 3.28 -10.96 4.86
C VAL A 97 2.72 -9.69 4.19
N TYR A 98 3.48 -9.06 3.28
CA TYR A 98 2.96 -7.97 2.46
C TYR A 98 1.76 -8.41 1.64
N LEU A 99 1.89 -9.52 0.90
CA LEU A 99 0.85 -10.01 0.00
C LEU A 99 -0.46 -10.29 0.74
N MET A 100 -0.39 -10.95 1.90
CA MET A 100 -1.59 -11.23 2.70
C MET A 100 -2.26 -9.93 3.17
N MET A 101 -1.48 -8.99 3.71
CA MET A 101 -2.03 -7.74 4.22
C MET A 101 -2.54 -6.81 3.13
N SER A 102 -1.85 -6.74 1.97
CA SER A 102 -2.30 -5.93 0.84
C SER A 102 -3.61 -6.48 0.28
N LEU A 103 -3.74 -7.79 0.14
CA LEU A 103 -5.01 -8.41 -0.28
C LEU A 103 -6.17 -8.07 0.67
N MET A 104 -5.95 -8.10 1.98
CA MET A 104 -6.98 -7.73 2.96
C MET A 104 -7.32 -6.23 2.89
N GLU A 105 -6.35 -5.36 2.69
CA GLU A 105 -6.56 -3.91 2.52
C GLU A 105 -7.35 -3.61 1.24
N HIS A 106 -6.95 -4.22 0.11
CA HIS A 106 -7.65 -4.11 -1.17
C HIS A 106 -9.09 -4.63 -1.06
N PHE A 107 -9.28 -5.77 -0.40
CA PHE A 107 -10.61 -6.34 -0.17
C PHE A 107 -11.49 -5.38 0.64
N LEU A 108 -10.94 -4.76 1.69
CA LEU A 108 -11.65 -3.77 2.49
C LEU A 108 -12.05 -2.55 1.65
N ARG A 109 -11.13 -1.98 0.86
CA ARG A 109 -11.45 -0.85 -0.03
C ARG A 109 -12.48 -1.20 -1.10
N LEU A 110 -12.34 -2.36 -1.75
CA LEU A 110 -13.29 -2.83 -2.74
C LEU A 110 -14.68 -3.03 -2.13
N SER A 111 -14.75 -3.53 -0.89
CA SER A 111 -15.99 -3.68 -0.15
C SER A 111 -16.62 -2.33 0.18
N LEU A 112 -15.85 -1.38 0.70
CA LEU A 112 -16.30 -0.01 0.98
C LEU A 112 -16.78 0.71 -0.29
N PHE A 113 -16.06 0.55 -1.39
CA PHE A 113 -16.44 1.11 -2.69
C PHE A 113 -17.76 0.52 -3.19
N ARG A 114 -17.90 -0.81 -3.11
CA ARG A 114 -19.09 -1.52 -3.60
C ARG A 114 -20.37 -1.24 -2.82
N ILE A 115 -20.26 -0.91 -1.53
CA ILE A 115 -21.42 -0.47 -0.73
C ILE A 115 -22.06 0.78 -1.35
N LYS A 116 -21.26 1.66 -1.98
CA LYS A 116 -21.73 2.91 -2.58
C LYS A 116 -21.95 2.83 -4.09
N TYR A 117 -21.15 2.04 -4.81
CA TYR A 117 -21.15 2.00 -6.27
C TYR A 117 -21.15 0.57 -6.82
N TYR A 118 -22.10 0.27 -7.70
CA TYR A 118 -22.12 -1.02 -8.41
C TYR A 118 -21.12 -0.99 -9.58
N TYR A 119 -19.89 -1.42 -9.33
CA TYR A 119 -18.82 -1.42 -10.33
C TYR A 119 -18.42 -2.84 -10.76
N PRO A 120 -18.23 -3.09 -12.07
CA PRO A 120 -17.86 -4.40 -12.59
C PRO A 120 -16.43 -4.75 -12.19
N LEU A 121 -16.26 -5.93 -11.58
CA LEU A 121 -14.94 -6.43 -11.17
C LEU A 121 -14.24 -7.08 -12.37
N SER A 122 -13.01 -6.65 -12.62
CA SER A 122 -12.14 -7.24 -13.63
C SER A 122 -10.97 -7.94 -12.96
N LEU A 123 -11.01 -9.28 -12.92
CA LEU A 123 -9.96 -10.11 -12.31
C LEU A 123 -8.59 -9.87 -12.95
N SER A 124 -8.54 -9.64 -14.27
CA SER A 124 -7.29 -9.35 -14.97
C SER A 124 -6.64 -8.04 -14.52
N ARG A 125 -7.44 -7.00 -14.25
CA ARG A 125 -6.94 -5.72 -13.73
C ARG A 125 -6.45 -5.85 -12.30
N ILE A 126 -7.16 -6.60 -11.45
CA ILE A 126 -6.73 -6.88 -10.07
C ILE A 126 -5.41 -7.68 -10.07
N ALA A 127 -5.28 -8.69 -10.93
CA ALA A 127 -4.05 -9.45 -11.06
C ALA A 127 -2.88 -8.57 -11.52
N LEU A 128 -3.10 -7.68 -12.49
CA LEU A 128 -2.10 -6.73 -12.96
C LEU A 128 -1.68 -5.75 -11.86
N GLN A 129 -2.65 -5.21 -11.12
CA GLN A 129 -2.44 -4.32 -9.98
C GLN A 129 -1.52 -4.98 -8.93
N ILE A 130 -1.88 -6.18 -8.47
CA ILE A 130 -1.07 -6.94 -7.50
C ILE A 130 0.30 -7.24 -8.09
N GLY A 131 0.39 -7.66 -9.36
CA GLY A 131 1.65 -7.95 -10.03
C GLY A 131 2.61 -6.76 -10.02
N LEU A 132 2.12 -5.56 -10.33
CA LEU A 132 2.91 -4.32 -10.28
C LEU A 132 3.35 -3.96 -8.87
N GLU A 133 2.49 -4.12 -7.86
CA GLU A 133 2.87 -3.91 -6.46
C GLU A 133 3.97 -4.87 -6.02
N MET A 134 3.88 -6.15 -6.39
CA MET A 134 4.89 -7.15 -6.05
C MET A 134 6.23 -6.86 -6.72
N LEU A 135 6.23 -6.43 -7.98
CA LEU A 135 7.45 -5.98 -8.66
C LEU A 135 8.08 -4.78 -7.94
N PHE A 136 7.28 -3.81 -7.53
CA PHE A 136 7.76 -2.64 -6.80
C PHE A 136 8.25 -2.99 -5.38
N LEU A 137 7.60 -3.94 -4.70
CA LEU A 137 8.06 -4.48 -3.42
C LEU A 137 9.43 -5.17 -3.56
N LEU A 138 9.62 -5.97 -4.60
CA LEU A 138 10.90 -6.63 -4.86
C LEU A 138 12.02 -5.63 -5.13
N TYR A 139 11.73 -4.57 -5.89
CA TYR A 139 12.68 -3.49 -6.15
C TYR A 139 13.06 -2.75 -4.86
N THR A 140 12.07 -2.37 -4.05
CA THR A 140 12.30 -1.67 -2.77
C THR A 140 13.03 -2.54 -1.75
N TYR A 141 12.69 -3.83 -1.66
CA TYR A 141 13.41 -4.79 -0.83
C TYR A 141 14.89 -4.87 -1.19
N ARG A 142 15.21 -4.99 -2.49
CA ARG A 142 16.60 -5.04 -2.98
C ARG A 142 17.37 -3.78 -2.56
N TYR A 143 16.77 -2.60 -2.70
CA TYR A 143 17.39 -1.34 -2.30
C TYR A 143 17.68 -1.27 -0.79
N ILE A 144 16.78 -1.80 0.04
CA ILE A 144 16.95 -1.81 1.50
C ILE A 144 18.04 -2.83 1.91
N SER A 145 18.05 -4.01 1.31
CA SER A 145 19.06 -5.05 1.56
C SER A 145 20.48 -4.52 1.33
N TYR A 146 20.70 -3.78 0.23
CA TYR A 146 22.02 -3.19 -0.06
C TYR A 146 22.49 -2.14 0.98
N ARG A 147 21.58 -1.53 1.73
CA ARG A 147 21.92 -0.53 2.77
C ARG A 147 22.18 -1.16 4.14
N GLY A 148 21.76 -2.40 4.37
CA GLY A 148 22.00 -3.12 5.62
C GLY A 148 23.36 -3.84 5.66
N GLU A 149 24.09 -3.87 4.54
CA GLU A 149 25.41 -4.52 4.40
C GLU A 149 26.60 -3.54 4.43
N THR A 150 26.35 -2.25 4.74
CA THR A 150 27.37 -1.21 4.97
C THR A 150 27.31 -0.68 6.38
#